data_AF-A0A7S3IGH9-F1
#
_entry.id   AF-A0A7S3IGH9-F1
#
_cell.length_a   1.000
_cell.length_b   1.000
_cell.length_c   1.000
_cell.angle_alpha   90.00
_cell.angle_beta   90.00
_cell.angle_gamma   90.00
#
_symmetry.space_group_name_H-M   'P 1'
#
loop_
_entity.id
_entity.type
_entity.pdbx_description
1 polymer ?
#
loop_
_entity_poly.entity_id
_entity_poly.type
_entity_poly.pdbx_seq_one_letter_code
_entity_poly.pdbx_strand_id
1 'polypeptide(L)'
;MSNTYRQPCPGRIFEDLGVGFSIGCFGGSIFYFIKGAIYSPRRKRFLGGMMHVRNRAPIIGGSFAMWGGCFSSIDCLMLYYRQTDDPWNAIVSGFLTGGILAFRSGPQAAFKNALIGGVMLTMIEGVTVMITQYSMRMQQ
;
A
#
# COMPACT_ATOMS: atom_id res chain seq x y z
N MET A 1 -14.26 21.48 -7.76
CA MET A 1 -15.22 20.50 -7.21
C MET A 1 -14.46 19.63 -6.22
N SER A 2 -14.64 19.86 -4.92
CA SER A 2 -14.12 18.95 -3.89
C SER A 2 -14.75 17.58 -4.14
N ASN A 3 -13.92 16.58 -4.38
CA ASN A 3 -14.36 15.24 -4.74
C ASN A 3 -15.01 14.59 -3.51
N THR A 4 -16.35 14.60 -3.42
CA THR A 4 -17.15 14.16 -2.26
C THR A 4 -16.96 12.68 -1.89
N TYR A 5 -16.23 11.91 -2.70
CA TYR A 5 -15.88 10.52 -2.44
C TYR A 5 -14.57 10.32 -1.69
N ARG A 6 -13.70 11.35 -1.64
CA ARG A 6 -12.40 11.27 -0.95
C ARG A 6 -12.58 11.75 0.48
N GLN A 7 -12.28 10.89 1.46
CA GLN A 7 -12.26 11.33 2.86
C GLN A 7 -11.31 12.52 3.03
N PRO A 8 -11.70 13.54 3.83
CA PRO A 8 -10.83 14.68 4.11
C PRO A 8 -9.63 14.24 4.96
N CYS A 9 -8.47 14.84 4.71
CA CYS A 9 -7.32 14.73 5.62
C CYS A 9 -7.72 15.32 6.99
N PRO A 10 -7.40 14.67 8.13
CA PRO A 10 -6.52 13.52 8.31
C PRO A 10 -7.21 12.14 8.34
N GLY A 11 -8.54 12.06 8.18
CA GLY A 11 -9.31 10.79 8.29
C GLY A 11 -8.83 9.70 7.33
N ARG A 12 -8.41 10.10 6.12
CA ARG A 12 -7.82 9.21 5.10
C ARG A 12 -6.64 8.38 5.63
N ILE A 13 -5.81 8.93 6.52
CA ILE A 13 -4.63 8.21 7.04
C ILE A 13 -5.05 6.97 7.83
N PHE A 14 -6.09 7.08 8.66
CA PHE A 14 -6.61 5.96 9.45
C PHE A 14 -7.30 4.92 8.56
N GLU A 15 -8.02 5.37 7.54
CA GLU A 15 -8.64 4.50 6.55
C GLU A 15 -7.57 3.69 5.79
N ASP A 16 -6.53 4.34 5.27
CA ASP A 16 -5.47 3.66 4.52
C ASP A 16 -4.59 2.74 5.39
N LEU A 17 -4.40 3.09 6.66
CA LEU A 17 -3.80 2.19 7.66
C LEU A 17 -4.63 0.92 7.82
N GLY A 18 -5.95 1.07 8.02
CA GLY A 18 -6.88 -0.04 8.22
C GLY A 18 -7.05 -0.91 6.98
N VAL A 19 -7.18 -0.30 5.81
CA VAL A 19 -7.27 -0.99 4.51
C VAL A 19 -5.97 -1.72 4.22
N GLY A 20 -4.82 -1.06 4.40
CA GLY A 20 -3.50 -1.69 4.22
C GLY A 20 -3.29 -2.89 5.15
N PHE A 21 -3.65 -2.75 6.43
CA PHE A 21 -3.59 -3.85 7.39
C PHE A 21 -4.48 -5.02 6.99
N SER A 22 -5.72 -4.74 6.58
CA SER A 22 -6.70 -5.74 6.15
C SER A 22 -6.20 -6.53 4.93
N ILE A 23 -5.71 -5.82 3.91
CA ILE A 23 -5.14 -6.44 2.69
C ILE A 23 -3.95 -7.33 3.06
N GLY A 24 -3.02 -6.82 3.87
CA GLY A 24 -1.84 -7.58 4.28
C GLY A 24 -2.15 -8.79 5.15
N CYS A 25 -3.12 -8.69 6.06
CA CYS A 25 -3.57 -9.81 6.87
C CYS A 25 -4.30 -10.87 6.03
N PHE A 26 -5.17 -10.47 5.11
CA PHE A 26 -5.91 -11.39 4.25
C PHE A 26 -4.95 -12.13 3.30
N GLY A 27 -4.15 -11.39 2.53
CA GLY A 27 -3.17 -11.97 1.60
C GLY A 27 -2.10 -12.78 2.33
N GLY A 28 -1.59 -12.27 3.46
CA GLY A 28 -0.63 -12.97 4.30
C GLY A 28 -1.19 -14.25 4.90
N SER A 29 -2.46 -14.26 5.32
CA SER A 29 -3.11 -15.46 5.85
C SER A 29 -3.20 -16.56 4.80
N ILE A 30 -3.67 -16.24 3.59
CA ILE A 30 -3.75 -17.23 2.50
C ILE A 30 -2.35 -17.77 2.16
N PHE A 31 -1.39 -16.87 1.93
CA PHE A 31 -0.04 -17.25 1.51
C PHE A 31 0.68 -18.08 2.59
N TYR A 32 0.68 -17.63 3.84
CA TYR A 32 1.37 -18.35 4.92
C TYR A 32 0.62 -19.58 5.41
N PHE A 33 -0.70 -19.67 5.22
CA PHE A 33 -1.45 -20.89 5.48
C PHE A 33 -1.03 -21.99 4.50
N ILE A 34 -1.04 -21.70 3.19
CA ILE A 34 -0.62 -22.64 2.15
C ILE A 34 0.85 -23.02 2.37
N LYS A 35 1.73 -22.03 2.54
CA LYS A 35 3.15 -22.27 2.81
C LYS A 35 3.33 -23.14 4.05
N GLY A 36 2.70 -22.79 5.16
CA GLY A 36 2.79 -23.55 6.40
C GLY A 36 2.23 -24.97 6.29
N ALA A 37 1.16 -25.19 5.53
CA ALA A 37 0.59 -26.51 5.29
C ALA A 37 1.49 -27.41 4.44
N ILE A 38 2.21 -26.83 3.46
CA ILE A 38 3.14 -27.56 2.58
C ILE A 38 4.41 -27.97 3.36
N TYR A 39 4.99 -27.06 4.13
CA TYR A 39 6.25 -27.32 4.84
C TYR A 39 6.07 -28.08 6.18
N SER A 40 4.84 -28.29 6.64
CA SER A 40 4.56 -29.00 7.90
C SER A 40 4.42 -30.53 7.72
N PRO A 41 4.79 -31.33 8.75
CA PRO A 41 4.69 -32.79 8.70
C PRO A 41 3.23 -33.26 8.53
N ARG A 42 3.04 -34.38 7.82
CA ARG A 42 1.73 -34.86 7.29
C ARG A 42 0.55 -34.82 8.28
N ARG A 43 0.77 -35.06 9.57
CA ARG A 43 -0.29 -35.06 10.60
C ARG A 43 -0.50 -33.73 11.34
N LYS A 44 0.37 -32.74 11.15
CA LYS A 44 0.28 -31.41 11.78
C LYS A 44 0.17 -30.28 10.75
N ARG A 45 -0.24 -30.58 9.52
CA ARG A 45 -0.30 -29.60 8.42
C ARG A 45 -1.24 -28.43 8.71
N PHE A 46 -2.44 -28.72 9.21
CA PHE A 46 -3.40 -27.68 9.56
C PHE A 46 -2.90 -26.81 10.71
N LEU A 47 -2.43 -27.45 11.80
CA LEU A 47 -1.90 -26.75 12.96
C LEU A 47 -0.65 -25.91 12.60
N GLY A 48 0.26 -26.45 11.80
CA GLY A 48 1.44 -25.74 11.32
C GLY A 48 1.09 -24.58 10.39
N GLY A 49 0.14 -24.76 9.46
CA GLY A 49 -0.44 -23.69 8.65
C GLY A 49 -0.99 -22.56 9.52
N MET A 50 -1.80 -22.88 10.52
CA MET A 50 -2.42 -21.91 11.41
C MET A 50 -1.39 -21.17 12.30
N MET A 51 -0.36 -21.88 12.79
CA MET A 51 0.76 -21.24 13.50
C MET A 51 1.56 -20.29 12.58
N HIS A 52 1.79 -20.67 11.32
CA HIS A 52 2.48 -19.82 10.35
C HIS A 52 1.68 -18.55 10.04
N VAL A 53 0.36 -18.66 9.88
CA VAL A 53 -0.54 -17.50 9.73
C VAL A 53 -0.42 -16.58 10.94
N ARG A 54 -0.64 -17.11 12.15
CA ARG A 54 -0.62 -16.32 13.40
C ARG A 54 0.69 -15.55 13.58
N ASN A 55 1.81 -16.16 13.24
CA ASN A 55 3.13 -15.56 13.47
C ASN A 55 3.58 -14.61 12.36
N ARG A 56 3.00 -14.67 11.15
CA ARG A 56 3.51 -13.93 9.98
C ARG A 56 2.50 -13.03 9.30
N ALA A 57 1.20 -13.38 9.28
CA ALA A 57 0.15 -12.54 8.70
C ALA A 57 0.08 -11.14 9.33
N PRO A 58 0.12 -10.94 10.66
CA PRO A 58 0.07 -9.59 11.23
C PRO A 58 1.34 -8.77 10.95
N ILE A 59 2.50 -9.42 10.74
CA ILE A 59 3.75 -8.73 10.39
C ILE A 59 3.63 -8.13 8.98
N ILE A 60 3.12 -8.90 8.02
CA ILE A 60 2.84 -8.38 6.67
C ILE A 60 1.76 -7.31 6.71
N GLY A 61 0.67 -7.55 7.46
CA GLY A 61 -0.37 -6.54 7.71
C GLY A 61 0.20 -5.22 8.21
N GLY A 62 1.08 -5.25 9.20
CA GLY A 62 1.76 -4.06 9.73
C GLY A 62 2.63 -3.35 8.69
N SER A 63 3.36 -4.09 7.85
CA SER A 63 4.16 -3.51 6.77
C SER A 63 3.30 -2.77 5.73
N PHE A 64 2.17 -3.36 5.32
CA PHE A 64 1.24 -2.71 4.38
C PHE A 64 0.52 -1.52 5.02
N ALA A 65 0.17 -1.61 6.30
CA ALA A 65 -0.39 -0.49 7.06
C ALA A 65 0.59 0.68 7.12
N MET A 66 1.86 0.44 7.51
CA MET A 66 2.88 1.48 7.54
C MET A 66 3.11 2.13 6.17
N TRP A 67 3.09 1.33 5.11
CA TRP A 67 3.20 1.86 3.74
C TRP A 67 2.03 2.76 3.38
N GLY A 68 0.79 2.30 3.56
CA GLY A 68 -0.41 3.11 3.30
C GLY A 68 -0.48 4.37 4.17
N GLY A 69 -0.25 4.25 5.47
CA GLY A 69 -0.28 5.41 6.37
C GLY A 69 0.80 6.45 6.06
N CYS A 70 2.01 6.02 5.70
CA CYS A 70 3.09 6.93 5.33
C CYS A 70 2.80 7.63 3.98
N PHE A 71 2.30 6.88 3.00
CA PHE A 71 1.84 7.42 1.73
C PHE A 71 0.79 8.52 1.92
N SER A 72 -0.29 8.23 2.65
CA SER A 72 -1.40 9.16 2.84
C SER A 72 -1.01 10.37 3.70
N SER A 73 -0.07 10.20 4.63
CA SER A 73 0.48 11.32 5.40
C SER A 73 1.23 12.30 4.51
N ILE A 74 2.07 11.79 3.59
CA ILE A 74 2.85 12.61 2.67
C ILE A 74 1.95 13.25 1.60
N ASP A 75 0.97 12.52 1.09
CA ASP A 75 -0.02 13.04 0.14
C ASP A 75 -0.85 14.17 0.77
N CYS A 76 -1.36 13.97 2.00
CA CYS A 76 -2.07 15.02 2.74
C CYS A 76 -1.17 16.24 3.03
N LEU A 77 0.12 16.04 3.33
CA LEU A 77 1.08 17.13 3.51
C LEU A 77 1.28 17.92 2.21
N MET A 78 1.43 17.23 1.07
CA MET A 78 1.56 17.89 -0.23
C MET A 78 0.30 18.63 -0.62
N LEU A 79 -0.87 18.06 -0.35
CA LEU A 79 -2.14 18.72 -0.58
C LEU A 79 -2.25 20.00 0.27
N TYR A 80 -1.84 19.94 1.54
CA TYR A 80 -1.81 21.13 2.41
C TYR A 80 -0.84 22.20 1.90
N TYR A 81 0.34 21.81 1.39
CA TYR A 81 1.34 22.76 0.91
C TYR A 81 0.99 23.37 -0.46
N ARG A 82 0.56 22.53 -1.42
CA ARG A 82 0.31 22.96 -2.82
C ARG A 82 -1.12 23.40 -3.05
N GLN A 83 -2.07 22.99 -2.21
CA GLN A 83 -3.51 23.24 -2.38
C GLN A 83 -4.06 22.77 -3.75
N THR A 84 -3.33 21.89 -4.46
CA THR A 84 -3.74 21.28 -5.72
C THR A 84 -3.72 19.77 -5.61
N ASP A 85 -4.78 19.12 -6.11
CA ASP A 85 -4.91 17.67 -6.19
C ASP A 85 -4.47 17.19 -7.58
N ASP A 86 -3.16 16.93 -7.74
CA ASP A 86 -2.56 16.47 -8.99
C ASP A 86 -2.08 15.01 -8.86
N PRO A 87 -2.09 14.20 -9.95
CA PRO A 87 -1.52 12.84 -9.93
C PRO A 87 -0.02 12.82 -9.61
N TRP A 88 0.66 13.96 -9.74
CA TRP A 88 2.04 14.13 -9.33
C TRP A 88 2.22 13.99 -7.81
N ASN A 89 1.25 14.41 -7.00
CA ASN A 89 1.31 14.28 -5.53
C ASN A 89 1.38 12.80 -5.13
N ALA A 90 0.60 11.95 -5.79
CA ALA A 90 0.63 10.50 -5.59
C ALA A 90 2.01 9.92 -5.98
N ILE A 91 2.56 10.28 -7.15
CA ILE A 91 3.87 9.75 -7.59
C ILE A 91 5.00 10.13 -6.61
N VAL A 92 5.07 11.41 -6.22
CA VAL A 92 6.13 11.89 -5.33
C VAL A 92 5.94 11.34 -3.92
N SER A 93 4.71 11.25 -3.42
CA SER A 93 4.45 10.62 -2.12
C SER A 93 4.82 9.14 -2.10
N GLY A 94 4.61 8.39 -3.19
CA GLY A 94 5.10 7.01 -3.34
C GLY A 94 6.61 6.90 -3.30
N PHE A 95 7.31 7.79 -4.01
CA PHE A 95 8.77 7.86 -3.98
C PHE A 95 9.30 8.14 -2.57
N LEU A 96 8.74 9.16 -1.90
CA LEU A 96 9.12 9.53 -0.54
C LEU A 96 8.80 8.42 0.47
N THR A 97 7.63 7.77 0.35
CA THR A 97 7.24 6.64 1.21
C THR A 97 8.23 5.49 1.10
N GLY A 98 8.57 5.10 -0.13
CA GLY A 98 9.56 4.04 -0.38
C GLY A 98 10.93 4.38 0.21
N GLY A 99 11.37 5.64 0.08
CA GLY A 99 12.62 6.12 0.65
C GLY A 99 12.63 6.14 2.18
N ILE A 100 11.58 6.71 2.80
CA ILE A 100 11.47 6.87 4.25
C ILE A 100 11.42 5.51 4.95
N LEU A 101 10.63 4.56 4.44
CA LEU A 101 10.51 3.24 5.07
C LEU A 101 11.80 2.42 5.00
N ALA A 102 12.60 2.64 3.95
CA ALA A 102 13.88 1.98 3.75
C ALA A 102 15.09 2.77 4.28
N PHE A 103 14.87 3.96 4.86
CA PHE A 103 15.94 4.85 5.33
C PHE A 103 16.92 4.15 6.29
N ARG A 104 16.40 3.33 7.21
CA ARG A 104 17.20 2.55 8.17
C ARG A 104 18.11 1.49 7.54
N SER A 105 17.85 1.11 6.28
CA SER A 105 18.58 0.05 5.57
C SER A 105 19.78 0.60 4.78
N GLY A 106 20.06 1.91 4.91
CA GLY A 106 21.14 2.61 4.21
C GLY A 106 20.67 3.37 2.96
N PRO A 107 21.47 4.36 2.50
CA PRO A 107 21.05 5.29 1.44
C PRO A 107 20.82 4.61 0.09
N GLN A 108 21.62 3.59 -0.26
CA GLN A 108 21.42 2.83 -1.50
C GLN A 108 20.12 2.03 -1.47
N ALA A 109 19.80 1.40 -0.34
CA ALA A 109 18.55 0.67 -0.18
C ALA A 109 17.34 1.62 -0.19
N ALA A 110 17.47 2.78 0.46
CA ALA A 110 16.44 3.82 0.46
C ALA A 110 16.13 4.30 -0.97
N PHE A 111 17.15 4.61 -1.77
CA PHE A 111 16.96 5.05 -3.16
C PHE A 111 16.31 3.98 -4.04
N LYS A 112 16.72 2.71 -3.90
CA LYS A 112 16.10 1.60 -4.64
C LYS A 112 14.63 1.43 -4.29
N ASN A 113 14.26 1.49 -3.01
CA ASN A 113 12.87 1.38 -2.59
C ASN A 113 12.04 2.61 -3.00
N ALA A 114 12.63 3.80 -2.97
CA ALA A 114 12.01 5.03 -3.46
C ALA A 114 11.67 4.91 -4.96
N LEU A 115 12.61 4.44 -5.79
CA LEU A 115 12.37 4.21 -7.21
C LEU A 115 11.24 3.21 -7.45
N ILE A 116 11.26 2.08 -6.75
CA ILE A 116 10.20 1.07 -6.87
C ILE A 116 8.83 1.67 -6.51
N GLY A 117 8.75 2.41 -5.40
CA GLY A 117 7.52 3.08 -4.96
C GLY A 117 7.01 4.11 -5.96
N GLY A 118 7.90 4.96 -6.50
CA GLY A 118 7.56 5.96 -7.50
C GLY A 118 7.09 5.34 -8.83
N VAL A 119 7.78 4.30 -9.32
CA VAL A 119 7.38 3.58 -10.54
C VAL A 119 6.02 2.89 -10.35
N MET A 120 5.80 2.23 -9.22
CA MET A 120 4.55 1.54 -8.92
C MET A 120 3.36 2.51 -8.95
N LEU A 121 3.47 3.67 -8.30
CA LEU A 121 2.38 4.66 -8.31
C LEU A 121 2.23 5.37 -9.64
N THR A 122 3.32 5.58 -10.39
CA THR A 122 3.23 6.09 -11.76
C THR A 122 2.37 5.17 -12.63
N MET A 123 2.53 3.85 -12.49
CA MET A 123 1.69 2.89 -13.21
C MET A 123 0.23 2.95 -12.73
N ILE A 124 0.00 3.00 -11.42
CA ILE A 124 -1.36 3.03 -10.86
C ILE A 124 -2.11 4.28 -11.31
N GLU A 125 -1.51 5.47 -11.17
CA GLU A 125 -2.13 6.72 -11.63
C GLU A 125 -2.30 6.76 -13.15
N GLY A 126 -1.33 6.23 -13.90
CA GLY A 126 -1.43 6.11 -15.35
C GLY A 126 -2.63 5.26 -15.79
N VAL A 127 -2.86 4.12 -15.13
CA VAL A 127 -4.02 3.27 -15.38
C VAL A 127 -5.32 3.97 -14.96
N THR A 128 -5.34 4.64 -13.81
CA THR A 128 -6.51 5.40 -13.33
C THR A 128 -6.95 6.48 -14.32
N VAL A 129 -5.99 7.23 -14.87
CA VAL A 129 -6.26 8.23 -15.92
C VAL A 129 -6.83 7.56 -17.17
N MET A 130 -6.22 6.46 -17.64
CA MET A 130 -6.68 5.75 -18.84
C MET A 130 -8.10 5.19 -18.69
N ILE A 131 -8.42 4.58 -17.55
CA ILE A 131 -9.76 4.06 -17.26
C ILE A 131 -10.78 5.20 -17.24
N THR A 132 -10.44 6.31 -16.58
CA THR A 132 -11.33 7.49 -16.51
C THR A 132 -11.62 8.02 -17.91
N GLN A 133 -10.59 8.18 -18.75
CA GLN A 133 -10.74 8.62 -20.14
C GLN A 133 -11.58 7.64 -20.97
N TYR A 134 -11.39 6.34 -20.81
CA TYR A 134 -12.17 5.33 -21.52
C TYR A 134 -13.64 5.33 -21.09
N SER A 135 -13.91 5.43 -19.79
CA SER A 135 -15.28 5.48 -19.26
C SER A 135 -16.07 6.68 -19.78
N MET A 136 -15.42 7.84 -19.93
CA MET A 136 -16.06 9.04 -20.46
C MET A 136 -16.36 8.93 -21.96
N ARG A 137 -15.51 8.22 -22.73
CA ARG A 137 -15.77 7.94 -24.15
C ARG A 137 -16.93 6.99 -24.38
N MET A 138 -17.21 6.08 -23.44
CA MET A 138 -18.31 5.12 -23.53
C MET A 138 -19.68 5.72 -23.16
N GLN A 139 -19.72 6.90 -22.54
CA GLN A 139 -20.94 7.63 -22.19
C GLN A 139 -21.40 8.64 -23.26
N GLN A 140 -20.63 8.78 -24.35
CA GLN A 140 -20.99 9.56 -25.54
C GLN A 140 -21.52 8.64 -26.64
#